data_AF-A0A6B3FA78-F1
#
_entry.id   AF-A0A6B3FA78-F1
#
_cell.length_a   1.000
_cell.length_b   1.000
_cell.length_c   1.000
_cell.angle_alpha   90.00
_cell.angle_beta   90.00
_cell.angle_gamma   90.00
#
_symmetry.space_group_name_H-M   'P 1'
#
loop_
_entity.id
_entity.type
_entity.pdbx_description
1 polymer ?
#
loop_
_entity_poly.entity_id
_entity_poly.type
_entity_poly.pdbx_seq_one_letter_code
_entity_poly.pdbx_strand_id
1 'polypeptide(L)'
;VVELTLAQDVGRVLNPAQLRARIEAGVTQGVGAALTENLRTPRGLVRHPDLTGYPLPTALDTPDIRVVRLVEERDVIAPFGAKAASAVPVVTTPAAIASAVRAA
;
A
#
# COMPACT_ATOMS: atom_id res chain seq x y z
N VAL A 1 6.49 -4.31 10.83
CA VAL A 1 7.30 -4.50 9.60
C VAL A 1 8.54 -3.65 9.75
N VAL A 2 9.74 -4.17 9.51
CA VAL A 2 10.99 -3.39 9.70
C VAL A 2 11.24 -2.46 8.52
N GLU A 3 11.22 -3.00 7.30
CA GLU A 3 11.39 -2.26 6.06
C GLU A 3 10.44 -2.83 4.99
N LEU A 4 9.96 -1.98 4.09
CA LEU A 4 9.28 -2.41 2.87
C LEU A 4 9.96 -1.82 1.63
N THR A 5 10.53 -2.70 0.82
CA THR A 5 11.19 -2.34 -0.43
C THR A 5 10.26 -2.63 -1.63
N LEU A 6 10.17 -1.71 -2.57
CA LEU A 6 9.34 -1.87 -3.77
C LEU A 6 9.99 -1.36 -5.06
N ALA A 7 9.68 -2.07 -6.15
CA ALA A 7 9.91 -1.64 -7.53
C ALA A 7 8.57 -1.68 -8.27
N GLN A 8 8.27 -0.66 -9.08
CA GLN A 8 6.98 -0.57 -9.74
C GLN A 8 7.08 0.10 -11.11
N ASP A 9 6.37 -0.46 -12.09
CA ASP A 9 6.09 0.21 -13.37
C ASP A 9 4.98 1.23 -13.19
N VAL A 10 5.28 2.48 -13.53
CA VAL A 10 4.40 3.63 -13.35
C VAL A 10 4.05 4.30 -14.68
N GLY A 11 4.48 3.72 -15.80
CA GLY A 11 4.47 4.40 -17.09
C GLY A 11 5.27 5.71 -16.99
N ARG A 12 4.77 6.78 -17.58
CA ARG A 12 5.40 8.10 -17.40
C ARG A 12 5.04 8.73 -16.06
N VAL A 13 6.05 9.10 -15.27
CA VAL A 13 5.85 9.90 -14.05
C VAL A 13 5.45 11.33 -14.43
N LEU A 14 4.25 11.74 -14.03
CA LEU A 14 3.75 13.10 -14.25
C LEU A 14 4.11 14.05 -13.10
N ASN A 15 4.00 13.57 -11.87
CA ASN A 15 4.33 14.33 -10.66
C ASN A 15 5.07 13.41 -9.66
N PRO A 16 6.41 13.52 -9.56
CA PRO A 16 7.21 12.67 -8.69
C PRO A 16 6.83 12.79 -7.20
N ALA A 17 6.53 13.99 -6.72
CA ALA A 17 6.19 14.22 -5.33
C ALA A 17 4.84 13.57 -4.96
N GLN A 18 3.84 13.74 -5.84
CA GLN A 18 2.54 13.11 -5.65
C GLN A 18 2.64 11.59 -5.74
N LEU A 19 3.41 11.06 -6.70
CA LEU A 19 3.62 9.62 -6.84
C LEU A 19 4.25 9.03 -5.57
N ARG A 20 5.29 9.67 -5.04
CA ARG A 20 5.94 9.24 -3.79
C ARG A 20 4.96 9.22 -2.62
N ALA A 21 4.22 10.31 -2.41
CA ALA A 21 3.23 10.38 -1.34
C ALA A 21 2.13 9.30 -1.46
N ARG A 22 1.73 8.96 -2.69
CA ARG A 22 0.77 7.88 -2.94
C ARG A 22 1.34 6.49 -2.68
N ILE A 23 2.62 6.27 -3.01
CA ILE A 23 3.30 5.02 -2.69
C ILE A 23 3.38 4.85 -1.18
N GLU A 24 3.82 5.87 -0.45
CA GLU A 24 3.92 5.86 1.01
C GLU A 24 2.55 5.59 1.65
N ALA A 25 1.51 6.33 1.24
CA ALA A 25 0.16 6.11 1.73
C ALA A 25 -0.37 4.69 1.41
N GLY A 26 -0.09 4.17 0.22
CA GLY A 26 -0.56 2.86 -0.21
C GLY A 26 0.12 1.72 0.56
N VAL A 27 1.41 1.86 0.85
CA VAL A 27 2.14 0.92 1.72
C VAL A 27 1.57 0.96 3.14
N THR A 28 1.35 2.14 3.72
CA THR A 28 0.77 2.24 5.07
C THR A 28 -0.62 1.59 5.14
N GLN A 29 -1.48 1.82 4.14
CA GLN A 29 -2.78 1.14 4.05
C GLN A 29 -2.64 -0.38 3.94
N GLY A 30 -1.69 -0.85 3.12
CA GLY A 30 -1.42 -2.28 2.99
C GLY A 30 -0.91 -2.92 4.28
N VAL A 31 -0.11 -2.20 5.08
CA VAL A 31 0.33 -2.67 6.41
C VAL A 31 -0.87 -2.85 7.34
N GLY A 32 -1.79 -1.88 7.35
CA GLY A 32 -3.02 -1.98 8.13
C GLY A 32 -3.88 -3.16 7.73
N ALA A 33 -4.17 -3.27 6.43
CA ALA A 33 -4.91 -4.39 5.86
C ALA A 33 -4.29 -5.78 6.17
N ALA A 34 -2.96 -5.84 6.30
CA ALA A 34 -2.26 -7.09 6.56
C ALA A 34 -2.21 -7.50 8.04
N LEU A 35 -2.12 -6.54 8.95
CA LEU A 35 -1.71 -6.80 10.33
C LEU A 35 -2.67 -6.29 11.40
N THR A 36 -3.43 -5.22 11.14
CA THR A 36 -4.21 -4.53 12.20
C THR A 36 -5.71 -4.49 11.89
N GLU A 37 -6.08 -4.19 10.66
CA GLU A 37 -7.45 -3.95 10.24
C GLU A 37 -8.25 -5.26 10.14
N ASN A 38 -9.41 -5.32 10.80
CA ASN A 38 -10.32 -6.47 10.75
C ASN A 38 -11.75 -6.06 11.07
N LEU A 39 -12.54 -5.74 10.05
CA LEU A 39 -13.95 -5.36 10.21
C LEU A 39 -14.82 -6.59 10.46
N ARG A 40 -15.29 -6.76 11.70
CA ARG A 40 -16.13 -7.91 12.08
C ARG A 40 -17.61 -7.55 12.03
N THR A 41 -18.40 -8.38 11.35
CA THR A 41 -19.84 -8.16 11.12
C THR A 41 -20.74 -9.31 11.61
N PRO A 42 -20.65 -9.75 12.88
CA PRO A 42 -21.49 -10.84 13.38
C PRO A 42 -22.98 -10.51 13.25
N ARG A 43 -23.75 -11.42 12.62
CA ARG A 43 -25.19 -11.24 12.34
C ARG A 43 -25.51 -9.97 11.54
N GLY A 44 -24.58 -9.51 10.71
CA GLY A 44 -24.76 -8.33 9.86
C GLY A 44 -24.56 -6.99 10.57
N LEU A 45 -24.15 -6.98 11.85
CA LEU A 45 -23.88 -5.76 12.60
C LEU A 45 -22.38 -5.57 12.78
N VAL A 46 -21.89 -4.35 12.49
CA VAL A 46 -20.49 -3.99 12.72
C VAL A 46 -20.18 -4.03 14.23
N ARG A 47 -19.18 -4.83 14.60
CA ARG A 47 -18.69 -4.95 15.96
C ARG A 47 -17.62 -3.86 16.21
N HIS A 48 -17.80 -3.09 17.29
CA HIS A 48 -16.93 -1.94 17.65
C HIS A 48 -16.75 -0.94 16.49
N PRO A 49 -17.82 -0.22 16.08
CA PRO A 49 -17.80 0.72 14.96
C PRO A 49 -17.11 2.05 15.31
N ASP A 50 -15.88 1.95 15.80
CA ASP A 50 -15.03 3.08 16.19
C ASP A 50 -13.56 2.78 15.82
N LEU A 51 -12.71 3.80 15.87
CA LEU A 51 -11.29 3.67 15.48
C LEU A 51 -10.43 2.93 16.52
N THR A 52 -10.98 2.62 17.69
CA THR A 52 -10.34 1.71 18.66
C THR A 52 -10.62 0.26 18.28
N GLY A 53 -11.85 -0.01 17.82
CA GLY A 53 -12.32 -1.31 17.34
C GLY A 53 -11.82 -1.70 15.96
N TYR A 54 -11.41 -0.72 15.15
CA TYR A 54 -10.79 -0.91 13.85
C TYR A 54 -9.45 -0.15 13.81
N PRO A 55 -8.35 -0.79 14.28
CA PRO A 55 -7.09 -0.09 14.50
C PRO A 55 -6.42 0.22 13.16
N LEU A 56 -6.53 1.48 12.75
CA LEU A 56 -5.80 2.03 11.63
C LEU A 56 -4.31 2.19 11.99
N PRO A 57 -3.40 2.01 11.03
CA PRO A 57 -1.97 2.25 11.25
C PRO A 57 -1.69 3.68 11.71
N THR A 58 -0.78 3.82 12.67
CA THR A 58 -0.22 5.11 13.11
C THR A 58 1.11 5.39 12.41
N ALA A 59 1.69 6.56 12.68
CA ALA A 59 3.04 6.90 12.21
C ALA A 59 4.11 5.92 12.74
N LEU A 60 3.89 5.28 13.89
CA LEU A 60 4.81 4.29 14.46
C LEU A 60 4.70 2.91 13.79
N ASP A 61 3.58 2.63 13.13
CA ASP A 61 3.34 1.36 12.43
C ASP A 61 3.82 1.40 10.98
N THR A 62 4.09 2.61 10.46
CA THR A 62 4.58 2.80 9.09
C THR A 62 6.06 2.37 9.03
N PRO A 63 6.43 1.37 8.21
CA PRO A 63 7.81 0.92 8.08
C PRO A 63 8.67 1.96 7.34
N ASP A 64 9.99 1.75 7.31
CA ASP A 64 10.82 2.44 6.33
C ASP A 64 10.48 1.96 4.91
N ILE A 65 10.17 2.90 4.00
CA ILE A 65 9.68 2.62 2.66
C ILE A 65 10.75 2.96 1.64
N ARG A 66 11.31 1.93 1.01
CA ARG A 66 12.39 2.07 0.04
C ARG A 66 11.89 1.80 -1.37
N VAL A 67 11.76 2.86 -2.17
CA VAL A 67 11.49 2.75 -3.61
C VAL A 67 12.81 2.50 -4.34
N VAL A 68 13.11 1.23 -4.65
CA VAL A 68 14.36 0.86 -5.34
C VAL A 68 14.34 1.19 -6.82
N ARG A 69 13.16 1.13 -7.46
CA ARG A 69 13.03 1.45 -8.88
C ARG A 69 11.61 1.87 -9.25
N LEU A 70 11.50 3.00 -9.93
CA LEU A 70 10.33 3.32 -10.74
C LEU A 70 10.69 2.99 -12.19
N VAL A 71 9.96 2.05 -12.78
CA VAL A 71 10.10 1.67 -14.19
C VAL A 71 9.17 2.55 -14.99
N GLU A 72 9.70 3.27 -15.97
CA GLU A 72 8.91 4.18 -16.81
C GLU A 72 8.65 3.57 -18.19
N GLU A 73 7.82 2.52 -18.24
CA GLU A 73 7.42 1.88 -19.50
C GLU A 73 6.10 2.49 -20.01
N ARG A 74 6.18 3.37 -20.99
CA ARG A 74 5.02 4.15 -21.45
C ARG A 74 3.89 3.27 -21.96
N ASP A 75 2.68 3.57 -21.51
CA ASP A 75 1.48 3.01 -22.11
C ASP A 75 1.22 3.66 -23.48
N VAL A 76 0.95 2.85 -24.52
CA VAL A 76 0.78 3.35 -25.89
C VAL A 76 -0.58 3.99 -26.14
N ILE A 77 -1.57 3.73 -25.26
CA ILE A 77 -2.94 4.22 -25.38
C ILE A 77 -3.19 5.36 -24.38
N ALA A 78 -2.57 5.29 -23.20
CA ALA A 78 -2.83 6.27 -22.15
C ALA A 78 -2.27 7.67 -22.49
N PRO A 79 -3.01 8.75 -22.15
CA PRO A 79 -2.49 10.11 -22.26
C PRO A 79 -1.13 10.24 -21.57
N PHE A 80 -0.19 10.86 -22.27
CA PHE A 80 1.19 11.05 -21.81
C PHE A 80 1.98 9.75 -21.54
N GLY A 81 1.42 8.58 -21.81
CA GLY A 81 1.99 7.27 -21.50
C GLY A 81 2.04 6.94 -20.01
N ALA A 82 1.23 7.60 -19.18
CA ALA A 82 1.18 7.37 -17.73
C ALA A 82 0.33 6.14 -17.38
N LYS A 83 0.71 5.41 -16.32
CA LYS A 83 -0.07 4.30 -15.76
C LYS A 83 -0.59 4.64 -14.37
N ALA A 84 -1.67 3.98 -13.96
CA ALA A 84 -2.17 4.08 -12.60
C ALA A 84 -1.17 3.43 -11.63
N ALA A 85 -0.61 4.22 -10.71
CA ALA A 85 0.46 3.77 -9.82
C ALA A 85 0.08 3.77 -8.33
N SER A 86 -0.99 4.47 -7.92
CA SER A 86 -1.29 4.68 -6.50
C SER A 86 -1.93 3.49 -5.79
N ALA A 87 -2.68 2.65 -6.51
CA ALA A 87 -3.40 1.53 -5.91
C ALA A 87 -2.54 0.27 -5.73
N VAL A 88 -1.47 0.15 -6.51
CA VAL A 88 -0.63 -1.06 -6.54
C VAL A 88 -0.02 -1.36 -5.16
N PRO A 89 0.56 -0.40 -4.42
CA PRO A 89 1.15 -0.69 -3.12
C PRO A 89 0.14 -1.17 -2.07
N VAL A 90 -1.13 -0.76 -2.18
CA VAL A 90 -2.21 -1.19 -1.27
C VAL A 90 -2.44 -2.70 -1.37
N VAL A 91 -2.39 -3.24 -2.59
CA VAL A 91 -2.66 -4.67 -2.84
C VAL A 91 -1.42 -5.56 -2.76
N THR A 92 -0.23 -5.06 -3.12
CA THR A 92 0.99 -5.87 -3.07
C THR A 92 1.59 -5.98 -1.68
N THR A 93 1.42 -4.94 -0.85
CA THR A 93 1.98 -4.89 0.51
C THR A 93 1.46 -6.03 1.41
N PRO A 94 0.14 -6.29 1.49
CA PRO A 94 -0.36 -7.40 2.31
C PRO A 94 0.18 -8.77 1.89
N ALA A 95 0.28 -9.01 0.58
CA ALA A 95 0.85 -10.26 0.05
C ALA A 95 2.33 -10.41 0.41
N ALA A 96 3.13 -9.34 0.29
CA ALA A 96 4.54 -9.33 0.66
C ALA A 96 4.72 -9.60 2.16
N ILE A 97 3.93 -8.95 3.03
CA ILE A 97 3.96 -9.14 4.48
C ILE A 97 3.58 -10.57 4.84
N ALA A 98 2.49 -11.11 4.29
CA ALA A 98 2.08 -12.49 4.55
C ALA A 98 3.16 -13.50 4.14
N SER A 99 3.87 -13.25 3.03
CA SER A 99 5.00 -14.08 2.61
C SER A 99 6.19 -13.97 3.56
N ALA A 100 6.49 -12.76 4.06
CA ALA A 100 7.57 -12.55 5.02
C ALA A 100 7.28 -13.24 6.37
N VAL A 101 6.04 -13.17 6.87
CA VAL A 101 5.61 -13.87 8.09
C VAL A 101 5.74 -15.38 7.94
N ARG A 102 5.38 -15.93 6.77
CA ARG A 102 5.51 -17.38 6.51
C ARG A 102 6.97 -17.86 6.50
N ALA A 103 7.91 -16.99 6.16
CA ALA A 103 9.33 -17.31 6.03
C ALA A 103 10.16 -16.95 7.27
N ALA A 104 9.53 -16.41 8.33
CA ALA A 104 10.16 -16.06 9.59
C ALA A 104 10.27 -17.29 10.52
#